data_AF-A0A316FFT2-F1
#
_entry.id   AF-A0A316FFT2-F1
#
_cell.length_a   1.000
_cell.length_b   1.000
_cell.length_c   1.000
_cell.angle_alpha   90.00
_cell.angle_beta   90.00
_cell.angle_gamma   90.00
#
_symmetry.space_group_name_H-M   'P 1'
#
loop_
_entity.id
_entity.type
_entity.pdbx_description
1 polymer ?
#
loop_
_entity_poly.entity_id
_entity_poly.type
_entity_poly.pdbx_seq_one_letter_code
_entity_poly.pdbx_strand_id
1 'polypeptide(L)'
;MRETVGEPAPSRPGRGRRPAARESILDAIRASEQLSRVELAAVTGLTEAAVSMTVRRLLDEGLVVETGRTPTGGKPRTLLRLDPAARLAVGVHLDRDVTTFVLTGQTGGVISRLARPAPAARPGDAPPPSGDHRAAHGGDHRAAHGGDLSPAHAGGVPPTATAGLLPMPGPTPADRPATVGGSDGLPSATAGTFAGFPSSAASTVGSSAGFPGAAASAAGSSADFPGAAASAANSSAGFPGAAVSAAGSLTDDLLAHLVEGISTLLAGSGVDPVRCLGIGVVWPAPAGGLPPGWDSPPHLRDWDADRLGRRLAEETGWPVLVENDATAAAVGEYWVARVGPERAFAALYMGSGIGAGIVAEGRAMRGGHGAAGEFGHVCVQIDGPPCWCGSRGCLEILAGPRTVVVAARSDPAALAEAGLGNTTGRGVAADFAAVARAARAGAPRCLALLEDSARYVAAAAESVVNLLDVDLVVLTGPGFAAASFVYGPAIMRRVAPADTKTWRRSVTVTVSLAAATASATGAAALVLQSHLRR
;
A
#
# COMPACT_ATOMS: atom_id res chain seq x y z
N MET A 1 48.83 -36.16 -9.52
CA MET A 1 48.80 -35.16 -8.44
C MET A 1 47.46 -34.45 -8.56
N ARG A 2 46.51 -34.71 -7.65
CA ARG A 2 45.17 -34.11 -7.67
C ARG A 2 45.06 -33.20 -6.44
N GLU A 3 44.92 -31.90 -6.65
CA GLU A 3 44.57 -30.98 -5.57
C GLU A 3 43.06 -30.99 -5.35
N THR A 4 42.64 -31.35 -4.15
CA THR A 4 41.26 -31.21 -3.70
C THR A 4 41.02 -29.76 -3.26
N VAL A 5 40.36 -28.97 -4.09
CA VAL A 5 39.83 -27.66 -3.71
C VAL A 5 38.78 -27.88 -2.62
N GLY A 6 38.99 -27.31 -1.43
CA GLY A 6 38.04 -27.44 -0.32
C GLY A 6 36.75 -26.68 -0.59
N GLU A 7 35.60 -27.32 -0.33
CA GLU A 7 34.29 -26.66 -0.36
C GLU A 7 34.25 -25.49 0.65
N PRO A 8 33.74 -24.30 0.25
CA PRO A 8 33.51 -23.23 1.20
C PRO A 8 32.34 -23.61 2.12
N ALA A 9 32.57 -23.51 3.44
CA ALA A 9 31.54 -23.81 4.43
C ALA A 9 30.28 -22.92 4.22
N PRO A 10 29.05 -23.48 4.37
CA PRO A 10 27.84 -22.72 4.12
C PRO A 10 27.74 -21.52 5.06
N SER A 11 27.66 -20.33 4.47
CA SER A 11 27.44 -19.09 5.20
C SER A 11 26.09 -19.15 5.92
N ARG A 12 26.11 -19.02 7.25
CA ARG A 12 24.88 -19.03 8.05
C ARG A 12 23.99 -17.86 7.60
N PRO A 13 22.67 -18.06 7.41
CA PRO A 13 21.78 -16.97 7.05
C PRO A 13 21.87 -15.85 8.10
N GLY A 14 22.02 -14.61 7.63
CA GLY A 14 22.20 -13.46 8.50
C GLY A 14 21.03 -13.31 9.45
N ARG A 15 21.28 -13.38 10.76
CA ARG A 15 20.27 -12.99 11.75
C ARG A 15 19.93 -11.52 11.53
N GLY A 16 18.67 -11.24 11.22
CA GLY A 16 18.12 -9.88 11.29
C GLY A 16 18.48 -9.24 12.63
N ARG A 17 18.89 -7.97 12.60
CA ARG A 17 19.18 -7.21 13.82
C ARG A 17 17.88 -7.12 14.61
N ARG A 18 17.81 -7.84 15.74
CA ARG A 18 16.68 -7.75 16.67
C ARG A 18 16.36 -6.27 16.95
N PRO A 19 15.08 -5.84 16.89
CA PRO A 19 14.72 -4.47 17.19
C PRO A 19 15.22 -4.06 18.57
N ALA A 20 15.59 -2.79 18.71
CA ALA A 20 16.07 -2.28 19.99
C ALA A 20 14.92 -2.30 21.02
N ALA A 21 15.21 -2.55 22.30
CA ALA A 21 14.18 -2.63 23.34
C ALA A 21 13.24 -1.39 23.37
N ARG A 22 13.76 -0.22 23.03
CA ARG A 22 13.03 1.04 22.83
C ARG A 22 11.96 0.93 21.72
N GLU A 23 12.36 0.41 20.56
CA GLU A 23 11.49 0.23 19.38
C GLU A 23 10.38 -0.79 19.69
N SER A 24 10.74 -1.97 20.20
CA SER A 24 9.76 -3.02 20.56
C SER A 24 8.72 -2.56 21.58
N ILE A 25 9.12 -1.78 22.58
CA ILE A 25 8.19 -1.27 23.60
C ILE A 25 7.25 -0.20 23.01
N LEU A 26 7.76 0.74 22.22
CA LEU A 26 6.94 1.78 21.61
C LEU A 26 5.91 1.20 20.62
N ASP A 27 6.31 0.21 19.83
CA ASP A 27 5.44 -0.47 18.87
C ASP A 27 4.36 -1.31 19.59
N ALA A 28 4.72 -2.02 20.67
CA ALA A 28 3.75 -2.74 21.51
C ALA A 28 2.72 -1.79 22.17
N ILE A 29 3.14 -0.64 22.71
CA ILE A 29 2.20 0.35 23.27
C ILE A 29 1.28 0.91 22.18
N ARG A 30 1.78 1.16 20.95
CA ARG A 30 0.96 1.65 19.83
C ARG A 30 -0.11 0.65 19.41
N ALA A 31 0.26 -0.64 19.32
CA ALA A 31 -0.62 -1.72 18.91
C ALA A 31 -1.80 -1.95 19.89
N SER A 32 -1.57 -1.80 21.20
CA SER A 32 -2.54 -2.23 22.23
C SER A 32 -3.24 -1.10 23.01
N GLU A 33 -3.10 0.17 22.60
CA GLU A 33 -3.58 1.40 23.28
C GLU A 33 -3.02 1.68 24.68
N GLN A 34 -3.15 0.72 25.59
CA GLN A 34 -2.71 0.80 26.98
C GLN A 34 -2.14 -0.54 27.42
N LEU A 35 -0.90 -0.56 27.93
CA LEU A 35 -0.27 -1.76 28.48
C LEU A 35 0.39 -1.47 29.83
N SER A 36 0.39 -2.44 30.74
CA SER A 36 1.26 -2.41 31.91
C SER A 36 2.68 -2.90 31.57
N ARG A 37 3.64 -2.61 32.45
CA ARG A 37 5.04 -3.07 32.32
C ARG A 37 5.16 -4.61 32.25
N VAL A 38 4.22 -5.34 32.85
CA VAL A 38 4.19 -6.82 32.82
C VAL A 38 3.68 -7.34 31.48
N GLU A 39 2.60 -6.75 30.93
CA GLU A 39 2.15 -7.12 29.58
C GLU A 39 3.18 -6.74 28.51
N LEU A 40 3.89 -5.61 28.67
CA LEU A 40 5.00 -5.26 27.79
C LEU A 40 6.12 -6.30 27.80
N ALA A 41 6.51 -6.81 28.97
CA ALA A 41 7.51 -7.88 29.06
C ALA A 41 7.03 -9.17 28.34
N ALA A 42 5.76 -9.54 28.52
CA ALA A 42 5.17 -10.71 27.86
C ALA A 42 5.10 -10.57 26.33
N VAL A 43 4.61 -9.44 25.81
CA VAL A 43 4.43 -9.21 24.36
C VAL A 43 5.76 -8.98 23.65
N THR A 44 6.70 -8.25 24.26
CA THR A 44 8.01 -7.95 23.62
C THR A 44 9.07 -9.04 23.83
N GLY A 45 8.84 -10.00 24.73
CA GLY A 45 9.84 -11.00 25.13
C GLY A 45 11.06 -10.42 25.85
N LEU A 46 10.99 -9.16 26.31
CA LEU A 46 12.05 -8.48 27.06
C LEU A 46 11.97 -8.82 28.55
N THR A 47 13.11 -8.75 29.25
CA THR A 47 13.13 -8.91 30.71
C THR A 47 12.44 -7.73 31.39
N GLU A 48 11.79 -7.98 32.54
CA GLU A 48 11.11 -6.93 33.32
C GLU A 48 12.02 -5.76 33.68
N ALA A 49 13.32 -6.04 33.91
CA ALA A 49 14.35 -5.02 34.14
C ALA A 49 14.59 -4.15 32.90
N ALA A 50 14.73 -4.75 31.71
CA ALA A 50 14.91 -4.03 30.46
C ALA A 50 13.68 -3.17 30.10
N VAL A 51 12.47 -3.70 30.34
CA VAL A 51 11.22 -2.94 30.21
C VAL A 51 11.19 -1.78 31.18
N SER A 52 11.48 -2.00 32.47
CA SER A 52 11.42 -0.97 33.50
C SER A 52 12.41 0.18 33.25
N MET A 53 13.66 -0.14 32.88
CA MET A 53 14.66 0.88 32.51
C MET A 53 14.27 1.67 31.25
N THR A 54 13.68 1.01 30.26
CA THR A 54 13.31 1.65 29.00
C THR A 54 12.06 2.51 29.15
N VAL A 55 11.01 2.00 29.80
CA VAL A 55 9.80 2.75 30.11
C VAL A 55 10.12 3.98 30.97
N ARG A 56 11.06 3.89 31.93
CA ARG A 56 11.49 5.06 32.71
C ARG A 56 12.03 6.18 31.81
N ARG A 57 12.96 5.88 30.91
CA ARG A 57 13.46 6.88 29.94
C ARG A 57 12.36 7.43 29.04
N LEU A 58 11.43 6.59 28.57
CA LEU A 58 10.32 7.04 27.73
C LEU A 58 9.33 7.96 28.47
N LEU A 59 9.18 7.80 29.79
CA LEU A 59 8.45 8.75 30.65
C LEU A 59 9.26 10.04 30.86
N ASP A 60 10.56 9.93 31.15
CA ASP A 60 11.45 11.08 31.34
C ASP A 60 11.57 11.95 30.06
N GLU A 61 11.49 11.33 28.87
CA GLU A 61 11.47 11.99 27.55
C GLU A 61 10.09 12.51 27.13
N GLY A 62 9.04 12.22 27.90
CA GLY A 62 7.64 12.59 27.63
C GLY A 62 6.99 11.83 26.46
N LEU A 63 7.56 10.72 25.99
CA LEU A 63 7.02 9.94 24.86
C LEU A 63 5.90 8.98 25.29
N VAL A 64 5.92 8.56 26.55
CA VAL A 64 4.92 7.70 27.20
C VAL A 64 4.36 8.45 28.41
N VAL A 65 3.08 8.21 28.73
CA VAL A 65 2.39 8.74 29.91
C VAL A 65 1.70 7.62 30.69
N GLU A 66 1.61 7.77 32.01
CA GLU A 66 0.84 6.87 32.87
C GLU A 66 -0.64 7.33 32.90
N THR A 67 -1.59 6.45 32.56
CA THR A 67 -3.01 6.82 32.31
C THR A 67 -3.99 6.38 33.38
N GLY A 68 -3.59 5.48 34.27
CA GLY A 68 -4.47 4.93 35.30
C GLY A 68 -3.87 3.69 35.96
N ARG A 69 -4.66 3.04 36.82
CA ARG A 69 -4.29 1.77 37.44
C ARG A 69 -5.39 0.74 37.27
N THR A 70 -5.07 -0.44 36.76
CA THR A 70 -5.98 -1.59 36.76
C THR A 70 -6.00 -2.27 38.12
N PRO A 71 -7.18 -2.49 38.74
CA PRO A 71 -7.31 -3.41 39.85
C PRO A 71 -6.94 -4.82 39.37
N THR A 72 -6.01 -5.46 40.08
CA THR A 72 -5.77 -6.90 39.97
C THR A 72 -5.99 -7.50 41.35
N GLY A 73 -6.04 -8.84 41.48
CA GLY A 73 -6.09 -9.52 42.79
C GLY A 73 -4.82 -9.35 43.64
N GLY A 74 -3.97 -8.37 43.31
CA GLY A 74 -2.73 -8.01 43.98
C GLY A 74 -2.43 -6.51 43.73
N LYS A 75 -1.16 -6.11 43.78
CA LYS A 75 -0.78 -4.69 43.64
C LYS A 75 -1.30 -4.09 42.31
N PRO A 76 -2.08 -2.99 42.33
CA PRO A 76 -2.64 -2.38 41.11
C PRO A 76 -1.56 -2.04 40.09
N ARG A 77 -1.84 -2.36 38.81
CA ARG A 77 -0.88 -2.19 37.71
C ARG A 77 -1.06 -0.82 37.06
N THR A 78 0.01 -0.03 36.93
CA THR A 78 -0.07 1.23 36.17
C THR A 78 -0.09 0.95 34.67
N LEU A 79 -1.02 1.61 33.96
CA LEU A 79 -1.17 1.54 32.51
C LEU A 79 -0.37 2.65 31.82
N LEU A 80 0.26 2.31 30.70
CA LEU A 80 1.13 3.17 29.89
C LEU A 80 0.51 3.38 28.50
N ARG A 81 0.54 4.62 28.02
CA ARG A 81 0.06 5.05 26.70
C ARG A 81 1.09 5.95 26.04
N LEU A 82 1.17 5.97 24.70
CA LEU A 82 1.95 6.99 23.98
C LEU A 82 1.33 8.39 24.17
N ASP A 83 2.15 9.41 24.40
CA ASP A 83 1.66 10.78 24.29
C ASP A 83 1.47 11.13 22.80
N PRO A 84 0.22 11.37 22.33
CA PRO A 84 -0.05 11.70 20.93
C PRO A 84 0.51 13.07 20.52
N ALA A 85 0.73 13.99 21.45
CA ALA A 85 1.16 15.36 21.19
C ALA A 85 2.67 15.59 21.42
N ALA A 86 3.39 14.60 21.97
CA ALA A 86 4.80 14.77 22.35
C ALA A 86 5.76 14.93 21.16
N ARG A 87 5.51 14.25 20.04
CA ARG A 87 6.31 14.36 18.80
C ARG A 87 5.40 14.26 17.58
N LEU A 88 5.62 15.17 16.65
CA LEU A 88 4.84 15.32 15.42
C LEU A 88 5.74 15.16 14.19
N ALA A 89 5.15 14.84 13.05
CA ALA A 89 5.80 14.91 11.75
C ALA A 89 4.80 15.32 10.67
N VAL A 90 5.32 15.98 9.63
CA VAL A 90 4.54 16.30 8.43
C VAL A 90 4.80 15.22 7.38
N GLY A 91 3.74 14.83 6.68
CA GLY A 91 3.77 13.87 5.59
C GLY A 91 3.15 14.48 4.35
N VAL A 92 3.80 14.36 3.21
CA VAL A 92 3.36 14.94 1.94
C VAL A 92 3.27 13.86 0.88
N HIS A 93 2.12 13.78 0.20
CA HIS A 93 1.91 12.91 -0.95
C HIS A 93 1.73 13.74 -2.22
N LEU A 94 2.66 13.53 -3.16
CA LEU A 94 2.73 14.20 -4.45
C LEU A 94 2.02 13.35 -5.52
N ASP A 95 0.72 13.60 -5.72
CA ASP A 95 -0.04 13.03 -6.83
C ASP A 95 -0.08 14.02 -8.01
N ARG A 96 -0.40 13.54 -9.21
CA ARG A 96 -0.45 14.29 -10.47
C ARG A 96 -1.33 15.54 -10.40
N ASP A 97 -2.52 15.38 -9.82
CA ASP A 97 -3.57 16.40 -9.83
C ASP A 97 -3.71 17.10 -8.45
N VAL A 98 -3.26 16.47 -7.36
CA VAL A 98 -3.43 16.96 -5.96
C VAL A 98 -2.20 16.65 -5.11
N THR A 99 -1.69 17.64 -4.37
CA THR A 99 -0.75 17.40 -3.27
C THR A 99 -1.50 17.31 -1.94
N THR A 100 -1.34 16.20 -1.23
CA THR A 100 -1.94 16.00 0.11
C THR A 100 -0.89 16.14 1.20
N PHE A 101 -1.13 17.03 2.16
CA PHE A 101 -0.30 17.24 3.34
C PHE A 101 -1.05 16.73 4.59
N VAL A 102 -0.34 16.03 5.47
CA VAL A 102 -0.85 15.44 6.72
C VAL A 102 0.09 15.79 7.86
N LEU A 103 -0.46 16.25 8.98
CA LEU A 103 0.24 16.37 10.25
C LEU A 103 -0.22 15.21 11.14
N THR A 104 0.71 14.41 11.66
CA THR A 104 0.39 13.28 12.55
C THR A 104 1.33 13.20 13.75
N GLY A 105 0.86 12.57 14.82
CA GLY A 105 1.62 12.29 16.04
C GLY A 105 2.02 10.82 16.18
N GLN A 106 2.61 10.48 17.33
CA GLN A 106 3.18 9.14 17.61
C GLN A 106 2.20 7.96 17.55
N THR A 107 0.88 8.24 17.57
CA THR A 107 -0.18 7.23 17.46
C THR A 107 -0.67 6.99 16.02
N GLY A 108 -0.15 7.72 15.03
CA GLY A 108 -0.63 7.67 13.64
C GLY A 108 -1.93 8.43 13.37
N GLY A 109 -2.55 9.02 14.41
CA GLY A 109 -3.75 9.84 14.25
C GLY A 109 -3.46 11.13 13.48
N VAL A 110 -4.26 11.42 12.46
CA VAL A 110 -4.17 12.67 11.68
C VAL A 110 -4.70 13.83 12.53
N ILE A 111 -3.84 14.82 12.78
CA ILE A 111 -4.15 16.03 13.56
C ILE A 111 -4.68 17.13 12.65
N SER A 112 -4.04 17.31 11.49
CA SER A 112 -4.44 18.27 10.46
C SER A 112 -4.19 17.66 9.08
N ARG A 113 -4.99 18.07 8.10
CA ARG A 113 -4.86 17.67 6.69
C ARG A 113 -5.13 18.87 5.81
N LEU A 114 -4.31 19.04 4.79
CA LEU A 114 -4.50 20.00 3.71
C LEU A 114 -4.42 19.25 2.38
N ALA A 115 -5.28 19.59 1.43
CA ALA A 115 -5.16 19.15 0.04
C ALA A 115 -5.08 20.41 -0.83
N ARG A 116 -4.08 20.49 -1.70
CA ARG A 116 -3.91 21.57 -2.67
C ARG A 116 -3.94 20.97 -4.08
N PRO A 117 -4.51 21.66 -5.09
CA PRO A 117 -4.22 21.32 -6.48
C PRO A 117 -2.70 21.25 -6.67
N ALA A 118 -2.22 20.24 -7.40
CA ALA A 118 -0.79 20.14 -7.66
C ALA A 118 -0.33 21.28 -8.60
N PRO A 119 0.97 21.65 -8.60
CA PRO A 119 1.45 22.72 -9.48
C PRO A 119 1.16 22.39 -10.95
N ALA A 120 0.73 23.40 -11.69
CA ALA A 120 0.33 23.25 -13.09
C ALA A 120 1.52 22.77 -13.95
N ALA A 121 1.22 21.96 -14.96
CA ALA A 121 2.19 21.60 -15.99
C ALA A 121 2.70 22.86 -16.72
N ARG A 122 4.00 22.95 -17.00
CA ARG A 122 4.54 24.10 -17.73
C ARG A 122 4.07 24.07 -19.20
N PRO A 123 4.05 25.22 -19.90
CA PRO A 123 3.86 25.23 -21.35
C PRO A 123 4.95 24.40 -22.03
N GLY A 124 4.56 23.29 -22.68
CA GLY A 124 5.47 22.28 -23.23
C GLY A 124 5.48 20.94 -22.47
N ASP A 125 4.96 20.89 -21.24
CA ASP A 125 4.86 19.65 -20.46
C ASP A 125 3.68 18.74 -20.83
N ALA A 126 2.99 19.02 -21.93
CA ALA A 126 1.99 18.11 -22.46
C ALA A 126 2.59 16.69 -22.59
N PRO A 127 1.91 15.62 -22.15
CA PRO A 127 2.38 14.28 -22.46
C PRO A 127 2.47 14.16 -23.99
N PRO A 128 3.51 13.49 -24.55
CA PRO A 128 3.52 13.21 -25.97
C PRO A 128 2.22 12.47 -26.33
N PRO A 129 1.63 12.73 -27.51
CA PRO A 129 0.41 12.04 -27.91
C PRO A 129 0.63 10.54 -27.76
N SER A 130 -0.34 9.85 -27.15
CA SER A 130 -0.25 8.42 -26.87
C SER A 130 -0.13 7.64 -28.18
N GLY A 131 1.11 7.41 -28.61
CA GLY A 131 1.40 6.65 -29.82
C GLY A 131 0.82 5.25 -29.67
N ASP A 132 0.16 4.77 -30.72
CA ASP A 132 -0.42 3.44 -30.74
C ASP A 132 0.66 2.38 -30.47
N HIS A 133 0.69 1.87 -29.23
CA HIS A 133 1.49 0.69 -28.87
C HIS A 133 0.99 -0.60 -29.55
N ARG A 134 0.03 -0.49 -30.49
CA ARG A 134 -0.39 -1.53 -31.44
C ARG A 134 0.44 -1.57 -32.74
N ALA A 135 1.32 -0.61 -32.99
CA ALA A 135 2.05 -0.50 -34.26
C ALA A 135 3.58 -0.61 -34.10
N ALA A 136 4.06 -1.77 -33.65
CA ALA A 136 5.46 -2.19 -33.84
C ALA A 136 5.53 -3.72 -34.07
N HIS A 137 6.50 -4.15 -34.88
CA HIS A 137 6.78 -5.55 -35.29
C HIS A 137 5.99 -6.10 -36.49
N GLY A 138 5.99 -5.34 -37.59
CA GLY A 138 6.23 -5.92 -38.92
C GLY A 138 7.55 -5.36 -39.45
N GLY A 139 8.58 -6.19 -39.63
CA GLY A 139 9.89 -5.73 -40.11
C GLY A 139 11.00 -6.77 -39.91
N ASP A 140 11.66 -7.15 -41.00
CA ASP A 140 12.73 -8.16 -41.04
C ASP A 140 13.95 -7.79 -40.18
N HIS A 141 14.47 -8.77 -39.42
CA HIS A 141 15.85 -8.75 -38.94
C HIS A 141 16.71 -9.72 -39.75
N ARG A 142 17.12 -9.26 -40.94
CA ARG A 142 18.27 -9.83 -41.66
C ARG A 142 19.58 -9.19 -41.17
N ALA A 143 20.46 -10.04 -40.66
CA ALA A 143 21.93 -9.94 -40.66
C ALA A 143 22.62 -8.63 -40.23
N ALA A 144 23.31 -8.67 -39.09
CA ALA A 144 24.59 -7.97 -38.89
C ALA A 144 25.41 -8.55 -37.70
N HIS A 145 25.97 -9.76 -37.85
CA HIS A 145 27.11 -10.19 -37.03
C HIS A 145 28.20 -10.77 -37.93
N GLY A 146 29.23 -9.97 -38.18
CA GLY A 146 30.54 -10.41 -38.64
C GLY A 146 31.50 -10.45 -37.45
N GLY A 147 32.23 -11.55 -37.30
CA GLY A 147 33.05 -11.82 -36.11
C GLY A 147 33.55 -13.26 -36.15
N ASP A 148 34.42 -13.54 -37.12
CA ASP A 148 34.89 -14.87 -37.49
C ASP A 148 35.98 -15.39 -36.54
N LEU A 149 35.77 -16.58 -35.96
CA LEU A 149 36.83 -17.50 -35.50
C LEU A 149 36.33 -18.96 -35.55
N SER A 150 36.70 -19.66 -36.61
CA SER A 150 36.62 -21.13 -36.78
C SER A 150 37.97 -21.80 -36.41
N PRO A 151 38.17 -23.13 -36.52
CA PRO A 151 37.21 -24.25 -36.69
C PRO A 151 37.50 -25.49 -35.80
N ALA A 152 36.57 -26.45 -35.73
CA ALA A 152 36.90 -27.88 -35.58
C ALA A 152 35.77 -28.81 -36.07
N HIS A 153 36.15 -29.79 -36.90
CA HIS A 153 35.52 -31.05 -37.34
C HIS A 153 34.17 -31.55 -36.75
N ALA A 154 33.40 -32.43 -37.40
CA ALA A 154 33.28 -32.89 -38.81
C ALA A 154 32.13 -33.91 -38.87
N GLY A 155 31.49 -34.08 -40.03
CA GLY A 155 30.53 -35.18 -40.29
C GLY A 155 29.11 -34.73 -40.60
N GLY A 156 28.65 -35.04 -41.81
CA GLY A 156 27.25 -34.93 -42.23
C GLY A 156 26.76 -36.27 -42.79
N VAL A 157 25.70 -36.21 -43.61
CA VAL A 157 24.92 -37.30 -44.28
C VAL A 157 23.54 -37.54 -43.62
N PRO A 158 22.43 -37.74 -44.39
CA PRO A 158 21.19 -36.97 -44.17
C PRO A 158 19.94 -37.88 -43.87
N PRO A 159 18.67 -37.43 -43.99
CA PRO A 159 17.54 -38.02 -43.25
C PRO A 159 16.78 -39.16 -43.97
N THR A 160 16.09 -40.00 -43.19
CA THR A 160 15.04 -40.91 -43.67
C THR A 160 13.87 -41.08 -42.69
N ALA A 161 12.68 -40.66 -43.14
CA ALA A 161 11.36 -41.29 -43.03
C ALA A 161 10.90 -42.09 -41.77
N THR A 162 9.84 -41.55 -41.15
CA THR A 162 8.51 -42.20 -40.91
C THR A 162 8.36 -43.41 -39.97
N ALA A 163 7.80 -43.13 -38.78
CA ALA A 163 6.78 -43.92 -38.06
C ALA A 163 6.08 -42.97 -37.05
N GLY A 164 4.80 -43.07 -36.67
CA GLY A 164 3.76 -44.04 -37.00
C GLY A 164 3.16 -44.69 -35.75
N LEU A 165 1.93 -44.26 -35.34
CA LEU A 165 1.05 -44.88 -34.30
C LEU A 165 1.54 -44.72 -32.82
N LEU A 166 0.71 -44.58 -31.76
CA LEU A 166 -0.75 -44.67 -31.50
C LEU A 166 -1.22 -43.63 -30.43
N PRO A 167 -2.55 -43.41 -30.24
CA PRO A 167 -3.10 -42.49 -29.23
C PRO A 167 -3.41 -43.13 -27.85
N MET A 168 -3.66 -42.27 -26.86
CA MET A 168 -3.96 -42.60 -25.44
C MET A 168 -5.34 -43.28 -25.24
N PRO A 169 -5.50 -44.17 -24.24
CA PRO A 169 -6.80 -44.73 -23.87
C PRO A 169 -7.61 -43.79 -22.94
N GLY A 170 -8.93 -43.74 -23.15
CA GLY A 170 -9.88 -43.08 -22.25
C GLY A 170 -10.43 -44.01 -21.15
N PRO A 171 -11.18 -43.48 -20.15
CA PRO A 171 -11.64 -44.26 -19.01
C PRO A 171 -12.96 -45.01 -19.26
N THR A 172 -13.09 -46.20 -18.68
CA THR A 172 -14.32 -47.01 -18.62
C THR A 172 -14.92 -47.03 -17.19
N PRO A 173 -16.25 -47.17 -17.03
CA PRO A 173 -16.93 -47.16 -15.72
C PRO A 173 -17.25 -48.55 -15.14
N ALA A 174 -17.78 -48.56 -13.90
CA ALA A 174 -18.16 -49.71 -13.05
C ALA A 174 -16.95 -50.49 -12.43
N ASP A 175 -17.03 -51.07 -11.22
CA ASP A 175 -18.20 -51.65 -10.54
C ASP A 175 -18.21 -51.52 -8.99
N ARG A 176 -19.35 -51.90 -8.37
CA ARG A 176 -19.56 -51.99 -6.90
C ARG A 176 -19.41 -53.44 -6.38
N PRO A 177 -19.05 -53.61 -5.11
CA PRO A 177 -19.86 -54.44 -4.19
C PRO A 177 -20.20 -53.65 -2.90
N ALA A 178 -21.42 -53.65 -2.34
CA ALA A 178 -22.32 -54.72 -1.93
C ALA A 178 -21.99 -55.31 -0.53
N THR A 179 -22.71 -54.83 0.49
CA THR A 179 -22.89 -55.50 1.79
C THR A 179 -24.35 -55.41 2.26
N VAL A 180 -24.90 -56.56 2.62
CA VAL A 180 -26.22 -56.81 3.25
C VAL A 180 -25.95 -57.07 4.75
N GLY A 181 -26.82 -56.82 5.74
CA GLY A 181 -28.16 -56.21 5.80
C GLY A 181 -28.89 -56.60 7.12
N GLY A 182 -29.90 -55.84 7.55
CA GLY A 182 -30.73 -56.08 8.76
C GLY A 182 -30.00 -55.84 10.11
N SER A 183 -30.62 -55.43 11.22
CA SER A 183 -32.01 -55.06 11.60
C SER A 183 -31.91 -54.30 12.97
N ASP A 184 -32.89 -53.63 13.60
CA ASP A 184 -34.32 -53.38 13.34
C ASP A 184 -34.76 -52.10 14.12
N GLY A 185 -36.07 -51.79 14.22
CA GLY A 185 -36.63 -50.96 15.31
C GLY A 185 -37.17 -49.56 14.96
N LEU A 186 -38.32 -49.48 14.26
CA LEU A 186 -39.26 -48.34 14.27
C LEU A 186 -40.27 -48.46 15.45
N PRO A 187 -41.22 -47.53 15.71
CA PRO A 187 -41.45 -46.14 15.25
C PRO A 187 -41.38 -45.12 16.45
N SER A 188 -41.63 -43.81 16.38
CA SER A 188 -42.71 -43.07 15.71
C SER A 188 -42.40 -41.58 15.45
N ALA A 189 -43.15 -40.98 14.51
CA ALA A 189 -43.08 -39.57 14.18
C ALA A 189 -44.09 -38.72 14.99
N THR A 190 -43.83 -37.42 15.13
CA THR A 190 -44.84 -36.37 14.84
C THR A 190 -44.16 -35.02 14.55
N ALA A 191 -44.84 -34.17 13.78
CA ALA A 191 -44.35 -32.85 13.36
C ALA A 191 -44.51 -31.77 14.44
N GLY A 192 -43.80 -30.65 14.29
CA GLY A 192 -43.86 -29.52 15.22
C GLY A 192 -43.22 -28.23 14.69
N THR A 193 -43.93 -27.53 13.80
CA THR A 193 -43.63 -26.14 13.44
C THR A 193 -44.02 -25.21 14.59
N PHE A 194 -43.17 -24.23 14.97
CA PHE A 194 -43.53 -22.84 15.34
C PHE A 194 -42.24 -22.02 15.61
N ALA A 195 -42.13 -20.81 15.06
CA ALA A 195 -42.28 -19.52 15.77
C ALA A 195 -41.26 -19.31 16.93
N GLY A 196 -40.62 -18.17 17.11
CA GLY A 196 -41.00 -16.80 16.74
C GLY A 196 -40.79 -15.96 17.99
N PHE A 197 -39.69 -15.19 18.05
CA PHE A 197 -39.35 -14.42 19.25
C PHE A 197 -40.26 -13.20 19.41
N PRO A 198 -40.88 -12.98 20.58
CA PRO A 198 -41.79 -11.86 20.79
C PRO A 198 -41.07 -10.56 21.13
N SER A 199 -41.74 -9.45 20.81
CA SER A 199 -41.41 -8.10 21.28
C SER A 199 -42.18 -7.74 22.54
N SER A 200 -41.50 -7.19 23.54
CA SER A 200 -42.04 -6.27 24.57
C SER A 200 -40.91 -5.88 25.53
N ALA A 201 -40.83 -4.74 26.19
CA ALA A 201 -41.42 -3.41 26.10
C ALA A 201 -40.79 -2.65 27.28
N ALA A 202 -40.60 -1.34 27.13
CA ALA A 202 -40.01 -0.39 28.08
C ALA A 202 -40.16 -0.67 29.59
N SER A 203 -39.10 -0.34 30.35
CA SER A 203 -39.20 0.16 31.73
C SER A 203 -38.12 1.22 31.97
N THR A 204 -38.54 2.42 32.36
CA THR A 204 -37.73 3.65 32.29
C THR A 204 -37.29 4.12 33.69
N VAL A 205 -36.01 3.97 34.04
CA VAL A 205 -35.22 4.82 34.99
C VAL A 205 -33.74 4.51 34.67
N GLY A 206 -32.76 5.42 34.59
CA GLY A 206 -32.72 6.88 34.75
C GLY A 206 -31.36 7.28 35.37
N SER A 207 -30.64 8.25 34.76
CA SER A 207 -29.43 8.97 35.24
C SER A 207 -28.11 8.78 34.45
N SER A 208 -27.82 9.78 33.61
CA SER A 208 -26.55 10.53 33.50
C SER A 208 -25.19 9.81 33.39
N ALA A 209 -24.60 9.86 32.18
CA ALA A 209 -23.40 10.67 31.87
C ALA A 209 -23.15 10.65 30.34
N GLY A 210 -22.88 11.81 29.72
CA GLY A 210 -22.91 11.95 28.26
C GLY A 210 -21.58 11.63 27.55
N PHE A 211 -21.69 10.92 26.42
CA PHE A 211 -20.72 10.93 25.33
C PHE A 211 -21.39 11.49 24.06
N PRO A 212 -20.78 12.44 23.35
CA PRO A 212 -20.87 12.50 21.89
C PRO A 212 -19.70 11.68 21.29
N GLY A 213 -19.87 10.85 20.27
CA GLY A 213 -21.02 10.71 19.37
C GLY A 213 -20.62 10.92 17.91
N ALA A 214 -19.53 10.27 17.46
CA ALA A 214 -19.12 10.31 16.05
C ALA A 214 -19.91 9.27 15.24
N ALA A 215 -21.06 9.70 14.71
CA ALA A 215 -21.86 8.86 13.82
C ALA A 215 -21.23 8.82 12.42
N ALA A 216 -21.07 7.61 11.87
CA ALA A 216 -20.70 7.44 10.47
C ALA A 216 -21.90 7.75 9.56
N SER A 217 -21.67 8.49 8.49
CA SER A 217 -22.58 8.54 7.34
C SER A 217 -21.77 8.35 6.05
N ALA A 218 -22.21 7.40 5.22
CA ALA A 218 -21.65 7.16 3.90
C ALA A 218 -22.79 7.20 2.89
N ALA A 219 -22.86 8.28 2.09
CA ALA A 219 -23.46 8.30 0.75
C ALA A 219 -23.35 9.70 0.12
N GLY A 220 -23.04 9.74 -1.18
CA GLY A 220 -23.76 10.63 -2.09
C GLY A 220 -23.12 11.96 -2.49
N SER A 221 -22.88 12.06 -3.80
CA SER A 221 -22.92 13.27 -4.64
C SER A 221 -21.74 14.26 -4.66
N SER A 222 -21.65 14.90 -5.82
CA SER A 222 -20.62 15.81 -6.33
C SER A 222 -21.11 17.26 -6.36
N ALA A 223 -20.18 18.22 -6.29
CA ALA A 223 -20.38 19.68 -6.47
C ALA A 223 -21.25 20.34 -5.36
N ASP A 224 -20.86 21.41 -4.68
CA ASP A 224 -20.11 22.59 -5.10
C ASP A 224 -19.20 23.15 -3.99
N PHE A 225 -18.15 23.88 -4.36
CA PHE A 225 -17.32 24.65 -3.42
C PHE A 225 -17.68 26.15 -3.47
N PRO A 226 -18.37 26.72 -2.45
CA PRO A 226 -18.41 28.16 -2.28
C PRO A 226 -17.06 28.64 -1.71
N GLY A 227 -16.38 29.52 -2.44
CA GLY A 227 -15.10 30.07 -2.01
C GLY A 227 -15.24 30.97 -0.78
N ALA A 228 -14.59 30.60 0.32
CA ALA A 228 -14.40 31.46 1.48
C ALA A 228 -13.09 32.25 1.32
N ALA A 229 -13.19 33.53 0.97
CA ALA A 229 -12.05 34.44 0.93
C ALA A 229 -11.58 34.76 2.36
N ALA A 230 -10.61 34.00 2.88
CA ALA A 230 -9.93 34.32 4.12
C ALA A 230 -8.81 35.34 3.85
N SER A 231 -9.01 36.58 4.30
CA SER A 231 -8.02 37.65 4.24
C SER A 231 -6.71 37.25 4.93
N ALA A 232 -5.58 37.41 4.24
CA ALA A 232 -4.26 37.07 4.76
C ALA A 232 -3.79 38.09 5.81
N ALA A 233 -4.02 37.78 7.09
CA ALA A 233 -3.32 38.43 8.20
C ALA A 233 -1.94 37.78 8.37
N ASN A 234 -0.89 38.46 7.89
CA ASN A 234 0.48 37.96 7.88
C ASN A 234 1.04 37.89 9.33
N SER A 235 0.87 36.74 9.98
CA SER A 235 1.41 36.42 11.29
C SER A 235 2.47 35.33 11.14
N SER A 236 3.73 35.65 11.42
CA SER A 236 4.89 34.82 11.09
C SER A 236 5.04 33.58 11.98
N ALA A 237 4.30 32.51 11.66
CA ALA A 237 4.61 31.14 12.09
C ALA A 237 5.70 30.55 11.17
N GLY A 238 6.88 31.17 11.16
CA GLY A 238 7.98 30.81 10.25
C GLY A 238 8.79 29.60 10.72
N PHE A 239 9.38 28.88 9.76
CA PHE A 239 10.39 27.85 10.04
C PHE A 239 11.60 28.46 10.78
N PRO A 240 12.27 27.68 11.65
CA PRO A 240 13.49 28.13 12.33
C PRO A 240 14.65 28.30 11.32
N GLY A 241 14.78 29.51 10.74
CA GLY A 241 15.89 29.89 9.86
C GLY A 241 15.51 30.44 8.49
N ALA A 242 14.21 30.56 8.15
CA ALA A 242 13.77 30.99 6.82
C ALA A 242 14.12 32.47 6.50
N ALA A 243 15.28 32.70 5.89
CA ALA A 243 15.61 33.94 5.19
C ALA A 243 15.04 33.85 3.77
N VAL A 244 13.88 34.46 3.53
CA VAL A 244 13.21 34.45 2.22
C VAL A 244 14.04 35.24 1.20
N SER A 245 14.86 34.53 0.42
CA SER A 245 15.63 35.11 -0.68
C SER A 245 14.73 35.31 -1.90
N ALA A 246 14.26 36.53 -2.12
CA ALA A 246 13.40 36.88 -3.25
C ALA A 246 14.19 37.00 -4.57
N ALA A 247 14.67 35.86 -5.09
CA ALA A 247 15.28 35.72 -6.42
C ALA A 247 15.24 34.25 -6.90
N GLY A 248 14.04 33.67 -7.03
CA GLY A 248 13.85 32.29 -7.48
C GLY A 248 13.80 32.15 -9.01
N SER A 249 14.30 31.03 -9.51
CA SER A 249 14.20 30.64 -10.93
C SER A 249 13.06 29.63 -11.13
N LEU A 250 12.70 29.33 -12.39
CA LEU A 250 11.55 28.47 -12.76
C LEU A 250 11.64 27.00 -12.28
N THR A 251 12.68 26.62 -11.52
CA THR A 251 12.75 25.35 -10.79
C THR A 251 12.12 25.41 -9.39
N ASP A 252 11.88 26.59 -8.84
CA ASP A 252 11.53 26.76 -7.42
C ASP A 252 10.01 26.62 -7.13
N ASP A 253 9.15 26.55 -8.16
CA ASP A 253 7.67 26.49 -8.02
C ASP A 253 7.18 25.31 -7.17
N LEU A 254 7.74 24.10 -7.37
CA LEU A 254 7.38 22.92 -6.56
C LEU A 254 7.83 23.09 -5.10
N LEU A 255 9.03 23.63 -4.89
CA LEU A 255 9.60 23.83 -3.56
C LEU A 255 8.78 24.87 -2.79
N ALA A 256 8.44 26.00 -3.43
CA ALA A 256 7.56 27.01 -2.87
C ALA A 256 6.17 26.45 -2.52
N HIS A 257 5.54 25.67 -3.41
CA HIS A 257 4.25 25.02 -3.16
C HIS A 257 4.28 24.07 -1.96
N LEU A 258 5.38 23.32 -1.79
CA LEU A 258 5.60 22.44 -0.65
C LEU A 258 5.79 23.22 0.65
N VAL A 259 6.70 24.19 0.67
CA VAL A 259 7.02 25.02 1.84
C VAL A 259 5.80 25.81 2.31
N GLU A 260 5.06 26.42 1.39
CA GLU A 260 3.80 27.11 1.67
C GLU A 260 2.74 26.13 2.20
N GLY A 261 2.54 24.98 1.54
CA GLY A 261 1.55 23.99 1.97
C GLY A 261 1.82 23.43 3.37
N ILE A 262 3.10 23.20 3.71
CA ILE A 262 3.53 22.82 5.06
C ILE A 262 3.27 23.95 6.06
N SER A 263 3.59 25.20 5.69
CA SER A 263 3.33 26.38 6.53
C SER A 263 1.84 26.56 6.83
N THR A 264 0.98 26.47 5.81
CA THR A 264 -0.49 26.55 5.94
C THR A 264 -1.03 25.42 6.82
N LEU A 265 -0.56 24.18 6.63
CA LEU A 265 -0.96 23.03 7.44
C LEU A 265 -0.64 23.23 8.92
N LEU A 266 0.56 23.72 9.23
CA LEU A 266 1.01 23.97 10.61
C LEU A 266 0.25 25.13 11.24
N ALA A 267 0.17 26.28 10.56
CA ALA A 267 -0.55 27.46 11.05
C ALA A 267 -2.04 27.15 11.33
N GLY A 268 -2.69 26.38 10.45
CA GLY A 268 -4.08 25.96 10.63
C GLY A 268 -4.30 24.88 11.70
N SER A 269 -3.25 24.23 12.20
CA SER A 269 -3.35 23.13 13.18
C SER A 269 -3.30 23.57 14.65
N GLY A 270 -2.80 24.78 14.92
CA GLY A 270 -2.59 25.27 16.28
C GLY A 270 -1.50 24.54 17.09
N VAL A 271 -0.71 23.66 16.46
CA VAL A 271 0.45 23.04 17.12
C VAL A 271 1.67 23.97 17.12
N ASP A 272 2.58 23.74 18.07
CA ASP A 272 3.89 24.39 18.07
C ASP A 272 4.82 23.66 17.07
N PRO A 273 5.35 24.33 16.03
CA PRO A 273 6.27 23.73 15.05
C PRO A 273 7.52 23.09 15.68
N VAL A 274 7.96 23.52 16.87
CA VAL A 274 9.11 22.93 17.60
C VAL A 274 8.88 21.45 17.96
N ARG A 275 7.62 20.99 18.00
CA ARG A 275 7.27 19.57 18.18
C ARG A 275 7.39 18.72 16.91
N CYS A 276 7.58 19.33 15.75
CA CYS A 276 7.79 18.64 14.48
C CYS A 276 9.23 18.12 14.37
N LEU A 277 9.39 16.82 14.08
CA LEU A 277 10.69 16.17 13.92
C LEU A 277 11.21 16.16 12.49
N GLY A 278 10.39 16.54 11.51
CA GLY A 278 10.76 16.56 10.10
C GLY A 278 9.61 16.27 9.14
N ILE A 279 9.96 16.08 7.87
CA ILE A 279 9.02 15.93 6.76
C ILE A 279 9.26 14.58 6.07
N GLY A 280 8.20 13.80 5.91
CA GLY A 280 8.19 12.65 4.99
C GLY A 280 7.56 13.08 3.67
N VAL A 281 8.21 12.80 2.56
CA VAL A 281 7.70 13.04 1.20
C VAL A 281 7.52 11.70 0.51
N VAL A 282 6.35 11.51 -0.09
CA VAL A 282 6.06 10.36 -0.94
C VAL A 282 6.39 10.71 -2.38
N TRP A 283 7.11 9.82 -3.07
CA TRP A 283 7.59 10.01 -4.43
C TRP A 283 7.05 8.91 -5.39
N PRO A 284 6.25 9.28 -6.41
CA PRO A 284 5.42 8.35 -7.20
C PRO A 284 6.17 7.67 -8.37
N ALA A 285 7.48 7.47 -8.25
CA ALA A 285 8.31 6.86 -9.29
C ALA A 285 9.48 6.07 -8.69
N PRO A 286 10.06 5.09 -9.42
CA PRO A 286 11.36 4.53 -9.05
C PRO A 286 12.45 5.60 -9.10
N ALA A 287 13.57 5.37 -8.41
CA ALA A 287 14.68 6.33 -8.32
C ALA A 287 15.29 6.73 -9.68
N GLY A 288 15.18 5.87 -10.70
CA GLY A 288 15.60 6.17 -12.08
C GLY A 288 14.58 6.97 -12.91
N GLY A 289 13.44 7.34 -12.33
CA GLY A 289 12.32 7.96 -13.05
C GLY A 289 11.48 6.98 -13.87
N LEU A 290 10.32 7.45 -14.36
CA LEU A 290 9.51 6.73 -15.34
C LEU A 290 9.93 7.11 -16.78
N PRO A 291 9.72 6.23 -17.77
CA PRO A 291 10.02 6.57 -19.16
C PRO A 291 9.11 7.68 -19.72
N PRO A 292 9.55 8.42 -20.76
CA PRO A 292 8.73 9.42 -21.42
C PRO A 292 7.36 8.88 -21.86
N GLY A 293 6.29 9.63 -21.61
CA GLY A 293 4.92 9.24 -21.96
C GLY A 293 4.27 8.23 -21.01
N TRP A 294 4.91 7.88 -19.89
CA TRP A 294 4.25 7.34 -18.70
C TRP A 294 3.74 8.49 -17.81
N ASP A 295 2.78 8.24 -16.92
CA ASP A 295 2.04 9.30 -16.19
C ASP A 295 2.85 9.85 -15.00
N SER A 296 4.07 10.31 -15.26
CA SER A 296 4.84 11.17 -14.35
C SER A 296 4.09 12.49 -14.17
N PRO A 297 3.79 12.91 -12.92
CA PRO A 297 3.28 14.24 -12.64
C PRO A 297 4.13 15.32 -13.32
N PRO A 298 3.54 16.21 -14.15
CA PRO A 298 4.31 17.19 -14.93
C PRO A 298 5.25 18.05 -14.08
N HIS A 299 4.79 18.48 -12.90
CA HIS A 299 5.54 19.30 -11.96
C HIS A 299 6.73 18.57 -11.27
N LEU A 300 6.88 17.25 -11.46
CA LEU A 300 8.00 16.46 -10.93
C LEU A 300 9.10 16.15 -11.96
N ARG A 301 8.93 16.53 -13.24
CA ARG A 301 9.82 16.07 -14.34
C ARG A 301 11.29 16.49 -14.21
N ASP A 302 11.56 17.67 -13.64
CA ASP A 302 12.92 18.18 -13.40
C ASP A 302 13.52 17.68 -12.08
N TRP A 303 12.76 16.91 -11.31
CA TRP A 303 13.08 16.50 -9.96
C TRP A 303 13.38 15.00 -9.91
N ASP A 304 14.32 14.66 -9.03
CA ASP A 304 14.51 13.31 -8.52
C ASP A 304 14.31 13.34 -7.00
N ALA A 305 14.10 12.16 -6.40
CA ALA A 305 13.83 12.01 -4.98
C ALA A 305 14.93 12.64 -4.08
N ASP A 306 16.21 12.43 -4.42
CA ASP A 306 17.34 12.90 -3.62
C ASP A 306 17.54 14.42 -3.73
N ARG A 307 17.32 15.00 -4.92
CA ARG A 307 17.33 16.44 -5.15
C ARG A 307 16.17 17.11 -4.41
N LEU A 308 14.96 16.55 -4.48
CA LEU A 308 13.80 17.09 -3.77
C LEU A 308 14.00 17.05 -2.25
N GLY A 309 14.42 15.89 -1.73
CA GLY A 309 14.68 15.71 -0.29
C GLY A 309 15.72 16.70 0.25
N ARG A 310 16.86 16.86 -0.45
CA ARG A 310 17.89 17.83 -0.06
C ARG A 310 17.41 19.27 -0.10
N ARG A 311 16.79 19.70 -1.20
CA ARG A 311 16.33 21.10 -1.37
C ARG A 311 15.24 21.47 -0.36
N LEU A 312 14.32 20.56 -0.05
CA LEU A 312 13.32 20.79 0.98
C LEU A 312 13.92 20.83 2.39
N ALA A 313 14.97 20.04 2.67
CA ALA A 313 15.69 20.08 3.94
C ALA A 313 16.50 21.38 4.11
N GLU A 314 17.15 21.85 3.04
CA GLU A 314 17.85 23.15 2.98
C GLU A 314 16.90 24.32 3.27
N GLU A 315 15.72 24.34 2.64
CA GLU A 315 14.77 25.45 2.73
C GLU A 315 13.98 25.49 4.05
N THR A 316 13.66 24.31 4.62
CA THR A 316 12.85 24.23 5.87
C THR A 316 13.68 24.09 7.14
N GLY A 317 14.98 23.78 7.03
CA GLY A 317 15.84 23.46 8.17
C GLY A 317 15.51 22.12 8.85
N TRP A 318 14.63 21.31 8.27
CA TRP A 318 14.13 20.06 8.86
C TRP A 318 14.68 18.81 8.16
N PRO A 319 14.86 17.68 8.87
CA PRO A 319 15.16 16.40 8.23
C PRO A 319 14.04 15.99 7.28
N VAL A 320 14.40 15.68 6.03
CA VAL A 320 13.46 15.16 5.03
C VAL A 320 13.78 13.70 4.72
N LEU A 321 12.76 12.85 4.73
CA LEU A 321 12.82 11.49 4.23
C LEU A 321 11.94 11.38 2.97
N VAL A 322 12.43 10.68 1.94
CA VAL A 322 11.65 10.40 0.73
C VAL A 322 11.39 8.90 0.63
N GLU A 323 10.18 8.51 0.26
CA GLU A 323 9.73 7.11 0.23
C GLU A 323 8.77 6.84 -0.94
N ASN A 324 8.72 5.61 -1.45
CA ASN A 324 7.74 5.19 -2.45
C ASN A 324 6.31 5.09 -1.87
N ASP A 325 5.29 5.39 -2.68
CA ASP A 325 3.86 5.36 -2.34
C ASP A 325 3.42 4.09 -1.59
N ALA A 326 3.81 2.92 -2.07
CA ALA A 326 3.34 1.64 -1.55
C ALA A 326 4.01 1.32 -0.21
N THR A 327 5.32 1.56 -0.11
CA THR A 327 6.10 1.42 1.13
C THR A 327 5.61 2.39 2.19
N ALA A 328 5.39 3.66 1.83
CA ALA A 328 4.81 4.66 2.70
C ALA A 328 3.40 4.24 3.14
N ALA A 329 2.52 3.86 2.22
CA ALA A 329 1.17 3.41 2.54
C ALA A 329 1.18 2.25 3.55
N ALA A 330 2.02 1.23 3.35
CA ALA A 330 2.13 0.11 4.28
C ALA A 330 2.56 0.53 5.70
N VAL A 331 3.46 1.50 5.84
CA VAL A 331 3.81 2.07 7.15
C VAL A 331 2.64 2.85 7.74
N GLY A 332 1.88 3.58 6.92
CA GLY A 332 0.65 4.25 7.30
C GLY A 332 -0.40 3.26 7.83
N GLU A 333 -0.64 2.15 7.13
CA GLU A 333 -1.53 1.08 7.56
C GLU A 333 -1.04 0.43 8.87
N TYR A 334 0.26 0.13 9.00
CA TYR A 334 0.85 -0.42 10.23
C TYR A 334 0.57 0.48 11.44
N TRP A 335 0.72 1.80 11.26
CA TRP A 335 0.51 2.79 12.31
C TRP A 335 -0.98 3.02 12.64
N VAL A 336 -1.85 3.14 11.62
CA VAL A 336 -3.26 3.49 11.80
C VAL A 336 -4.13 2.28 12.16
N ALA A 337 -3.92 1.14 11.50
CA ALA A 337 -4.65 -0.10 11.77
C ALA A 337 -4.08 -0.87 12.99
N ARG A 338 -2.99 -0.37 13.61
CA ARG A 338 -2.38 -0.91 14.83
C ARG A 338 -2.03 -2.39 14.73
N VAL A 339 -1.55 -2.80 13.55
CA VAL A 339 -1.10 -4.17 13.31
C VAL A 339 0.03 -4.48 14.30
N GLY A 340 -0.07 -5.60 15.02
CA GLY A 340 0.95 -5.98 16.00
C GLY A 340 2.32 -6.22 15.34
N PRO A 341 3.45 -5.88 16.00
CA PRO A 341 4.79 -6.05 15.44
C PRO A 341 5.11 -7.51 15.08
N GLU A 342 4.42 -8.48 15.68
CA GLU A 342 4.56 -9.91 15.40
C GLU A 342 3.97 -10.36 14.05
N ARG A 343 3.11 -9.54 13.41
CA ARG A 343 2.49 -9.88 12.12
C ARG A 343 3.31 -9.34 10.95
N ALA A 344 3.48 -10.17 9.93
CA ALA A 344 3.90 -9.74 8.60
C ALA A 344 2.66 -9.53 7.72
N PHE A 345 2.61 -8.41 6.99
CA PHE A 345 1.50 -8.12 6.07
C PHE A 345 1.97 -7.40 4.80
N ALA A 346 1.17 -7.52 3.75
CA ALA A 346 1.37 -6.80 2.51
C ALA A 346 0.26 -5.76 2.30
N ALA A 347 0.62 -4.49 2.14
CA ALA A 347 -0.30 -3.47 1.64
C ALA A 347 -0.13 -3.37 0.12
N LEU A 348 -1.12 -3.83 -0.63
CA LEU A 348 -1.18 -3.65 -2.08
C LEU A 348 -1.69 -2.22 -2.34
N TYR A 349 -0.91 -1.45 -3.10
CA TYR A 349 -1.20 -0.06 -3.42
C TYR A 349 -1.55 0.09 -4.89
N MET A 350 -2.60 0.84 -5.19
CA MET A 350 -3.00 1.16 -6.57
C MET A 350 -3.21 2.68 -6.71
N GLY A 351 -2.31 3.32 -7.45
CA GLY A 351 -2.31 4.75 -7.77
C GLY A 351 -2.52 4.98 -9.27
N SER A 352 -1.56 5.62 -9.93
CA SER A 352 -1.41 5.57 -11.40
C SER A 352 -0.87 4.20 -11.86
N GLY A 353 0.05 3.62 -11.09
CA GLY A 353 0.58 2.25 -11.22
C GLY A 353 0.09 1.29 -10.12
N ILE A 354 0.74 0.13 -9.99
CA ILE A 354 0.48 -0.84 -8.91
C ILE A 354 1.80 -1.23 -8.19
N GLY A 355 1.83 -1.09 -6.86
CA GLY A 355 2.95 -1.50 -6.01
C GLY A 355 2.49 -2.29 -4.78
N ALA A 356 3.44 -2.73 -3.96
CA ALA A 356 3.15 -3.29 -2.64
C ALA A 356 4.18 -2.82 -1.62
N GLY A 357 3.74 -2.36 -0.45
CA GLY A 357 4.60 -2.21 0.71
C GLY A 357 4.47 -3.42 1.62
N ILE A 358 5.60 -4.01 2.02
CA ILE A 358 5.64 -5.19 2.89
C ILE A 358 6.15 -4.75 4.26
N VAL A 359 5.42 -5.06 5.32
CA VAL A 359 5.85 -4.82 6.70
C VAL A 359 6.01 -6.16 7.40
N ALA A 360 7.17 -6.37 8.04
CA ALA A 360 7.46 -7.52 8.88
C ALA A 360 8.29 -7.07 10.10
N GLU A 361 8.05 -7.67 11.27
CA GLU A 361 8.68 -7.27 12.55
C GLU A 361 8.50 -5.76 12.88
N GLY A 362 7.39 -5.14 12.46
CA GLY A 362 7.14 -3.70 12.57
C GLY A 362 7.93 -2.80 11.60
N ARG A 363 8.64 -3.39 10.64
CA ARG A 363 9.55 -2.70 9.71
C ARG A 363 9.11 -2.87 8.26
N ALA A 364 9.07 -1.77 7.51
CA ALA A 364 8.95 -1.82 6.06
C ALA A 364 10.20 -2.47 5.43
N MET A 365 9.97 -3.52 4.66
CA MET A 365 10.98 -4.22 3.86
C MET A 365 11.30 -3.39 2.61
N ARG A 366 12.57 -3.01 2.43
CA ARG A 366 13.04 -2.22 1.27
C ARG A 366 13.99 -2.98 0.33
N GLY A 367 14.47 -4.15 0.74
CA GLY A 367 15.51 -4.88 -0.01
C GLY A 367 16.84 -4.13 -0.05
N GLY A 368 17.79 -4.64 -0.83
CA GLY A 368 19.14 -4.06 -0.94
C GLY A 368 19.23 -2.75 -1.74
N HIS A 369 18.22 -2.45 -2.55
CA HIS A 369 18.20 -1.32 -3.50
C HIS A 369 16.97 -0.41 -3.36
N GLY A 370 16.19 -0.52 -2.29
CA GLY A 370 14.91 0.20 -2.12
C GLY A 370 13.72 -0.43 -2.85
N ALA A 371 13.95 -1.27 -3.87
CA ALA A 371 12.95 -1.87 -4.76
C ALA A 371 12.35 -3.21 -4.26
N ALA A 372 12.12 -3.38 -2.95
CA ALA A 372 11.30 -4.50 -2.48
C ALA A 372 9.80 -4.13 -2.61
N GLY A 373 8.99 -5.07 -3.10
CA GLY A 373 7.56 -4.82 -3.27
C GLY A 373 7.16 -4.20 -4.61
N GLU A 374 8.00 -4.33 -5.64
CA GLU A 374 7.72 -4.02 -7.05
C GLU A 374 6.65 -4.95 -7.67
N PHE A 375 5.47 -4.96 -7.07
CA PHE A 375 4.35 -5.86 -7.33
C PHE A 375 3.79 -5.71 -8.75
N GLY A 376 3.75 -4.48 -9.27
CA GLY A 376 3.43 -4.19 -10.67
C GLY A 376 4.37 -4.86 -11.66
N HIS A 377 5.58 -5.25 -11.25
CA HIS A 377 6.57 -5.90 -12.11
C HIS A 377 6.62 -7.42 -11.99
N VAL A 378 5.81 -8.03 -11.13
CA VAL A 378 5.62 -9.50 -11.09
C VAL A 378 5.13 -9.97 -12.46
N CYS A 379 5.82 -10.94 -13.06
CA CYS A 379 5.40 -11.55 -14.32
C CYS A 379 4.18 -12.45 -14.07
N VAL A 380 3.05 -12.12 -14.70
CA VAL A 380 1.79 -12.89 -14.63
C VAL A 380 1.39 -13.52 -15.97
N GLN A 381 2.15 -13.25 -17.04
CA GLN A 381 2.03 -13.88 -18.35
C GLN A 381 3.41 -14.01 -18.99
N ILE A 382 3.97 -15.22 -19.07
CA ILE A 382 5.36 -15.48 -19.52
C ILE A 382 5.63 -14.82 -20.88
N ASP A 383 4.81 -15.14 -21.89
CA ASP A 383 4.89 -14.57 -23.24
C ASP A 383 4.09 -13.26 -23.37
N GLY A 384 4.13 -12.43 -22.32
CA GLY A 384 3.39 -11.18 -22.24
C GLY A 384 4.01 -10.02 -23.01
N PRO A 385 3.30 -8.88 -23.09
CA PRO A 385 3.81 -7.68 -23.75
C PRO A 385 5.06 -7.12 -23.02
N PRO A 386 5.90 -6.33 -23.71
CA PRO A 386 7.04 -5.67 -23.07
C PRO A 386 6.57 -4.71 -21.97
N CYS A 387 7.28 -4.71 -20.85
CA CYS A 387 7.13 -3.76 -19.77
C CYS A 387 8.21 -2.69 -19.86
N TRP A 388 7.88 -1.49 -19.40
CA TRP A 388 8.79 -0.35 -19.36
C TRP A 388 10.00 -0.55 -18.44
N CYS A 389 9.94 -1.47 -17.48
CA CYS A 389 11.09 -1.88 -16.66
C CYS A 389 12.10 -2.78 -17.40
N GLY A 390 11.89 -3.06 -18.69
CA GLY A 390 12.73 -3.93 -19.53
C GLY A 390 12.35 -5.42 -19.50
N SER A 391 11.44 -5.82 -18.61
CA SER A 391 10.91 -7.20 -18.54
C SER A 391 9.69 -7.41 -19.46
N ARG A 392 9.02 -8.57 -19.36
CA ARG A 392 7.79 -8.91 -20.11
C ARG A 392 6.70 -9.45 -19.19
N GLY A 393 5.44 -9.20 -19.56
CA GLY A 393 4.28 -9.81 -18.91
C GLY A 393 4.03 -9.37 -17.47
N CYS A 394 4.55 -8.20 -17.10
CA CYS A 394 4.37 -7.62 -15.78
C CYS A 394 2.90 -7.31 -15.48
N LEU A 395 2.50 -7.43 -14.21
CA LEU A 395 1.15 -7.15 -13.74
C LEU A 395 0.64 -5.77 -14.18
N GLU A 396 1.44 -4.73 -14.02
CA GLU A 396 1.02 -3.34 -14.26
C GLU A 396 0.64 -3.10 -15.72
N ILE A 397 1.37 -3.68 -16.68
CA ILE A 397 1.08 -3.44 -18.10
C ILE A 397 -0.13 -4.28 -18.58
N LEU A 398 -0.46 -5.37 -17.88
CA LEU A 398 -1.62 -6.22 -18.17
C LEU A 398 -2.89 -5.79 -17.45
N ALA A 399 -2.77 -5.24 -16.25
CA ALA A 399 -3.89 -5.03 -15.33
C ALA A 399 -3.84 -3.70 -14.56
N GLY A 400 -2.84 -2.85 -14.81
CA GLY A 400 -2.70 -1.54 -14.19
C GLY A 400 -3.87 -0.59 -14.51
N PRO A 401 -4.06 0.46 -13.69
CA PRO A 401 -5.09 1.48 -13.92
C PRO A 401 -5.05 2.07 -15.34
N ARG A 402 -3.84 2.32 -15.87
CA ARG A 402 -3.64 2.78 -17.25
C ARG A 402 -4.21 1.82 -18.28
N THR A 403 -3.98 0.51 -18.14
CA THR A 403 -4.45 -0.52 -19.08
C THR A 403 -5.98 -0.59 -19.09
N VAL A 404 -6.62 -0.52 -17.91
CA VAL A 404 -8.09 -0.44 -17.79
C VAL A 404 -8.64 0.83 -18.45
N VAL A 405 -8.03 1.99 -18.22
CA VAL A 405 -8.46 3.27 -18.83
C VAL A 405 -8.28 3.28 -20.35
N VAL A 406 -7.18 2.74 -20.87
CA VAL A 406 -6.96 2.62 -22.33
C VAL A 406 -7.98 1.68 -22.97
N ALA A 407 -8.29 0.55 -22.32
CA ALA A 407 -9.33 -0.36 -22.79
C ALA A 407 -10.72 0.31 -22.77
N ALA A 408 -11.07 1.00 -21.68
CA ALA A 408 -12.33 1.73 -21.56
C ALA A 408 -12.47 2.88 -22.58
N ARG A 409 -11.36 3.55 -22.93
CA ARG A 409 -11.33 4.58 -23.98
C ARG A 409 -11.42 4.00 -25.41
N SER A 410 -11.07 2.72 -25.59
CA SER A 410 -11.07 2.03 -26.88
C SER A 410 -12.37 1.28 -27.20
N ASP A 411 -13.17 0.94 -26.19
CA ASP A 411 -14.52 0.37 -26.34
C ASP A 411 -15.57 1.50 -26.30
N PRO A 412 -16.31 1.77 -27.39
CA PRO A 412 -17.33 2.84 -27.41
C PRO A 412 -18.41 2.71 -26.34
N ALA A 413 -18.75 1.49 -25.92
CA ALA A 413 -19.73 1.27 -24.86
C ALA A 413 -19.13 1.58 -23.48
N ALA A 414 -17.91 1.11 -23.18
CA ALA A 414 -17.23 1.45 -21.93
C ALA A 414 -16.92 2.96 -21.84
N LEU A 415 -16.55 3.61 -22.95
CA LEU A 415 -16.30 5.04 -23.05
C LEU A 415 -17.55 5.86 -22.67
N ALA A 416 -18.72 5.42 -23.16
CA ALA A 416 -20.01 6.03 -22.86
C ALA A 416 -20.46 5.76 -21.41
N GLU A 417 -20.38 4.49 -20.97
CA GLU A 417 -20.69 4.06 -19.59
C GLU A 417 -19.88 4.84 -18.54
N ALA A 418 -18.58 5.04 -18.76
CA ALA A 418 -17.69 5.76 -17.85
C ALA A 418 -17.71 7.29 -18.03
N GLY A 419 -18.41 7.83 -19.03
CA GLY A 419 -18.47 9.26 -19.32
C GLY A 419 -17.11 9.87 -19.68
N LEU A 420 -16.25 9.12 -20.37
CA LEU A 420 -14.87 9.52 -20.70
C LEU A 420 -14.75 10.33 -22.00
N GLY A 421 -15.77 10.30 -22.87
CA GLY A 421 -15.75 10.92 -24.20
C GLY A 421 -15.56 12.44 -24.21
N ASN A 422 -16.01 13.14 -23.16
CA ASN A 422 -15.95 14.61 -23.08
C ASN A 422 -14.78 15.12 -22.21
N THR A 423 -13.85 14.26 -21.80
CA THR A 423 -12.82 14.59 -20.80
C THR A 423 -11.41 14.41 -21.34
N THR A 424 -10.79 15.54 -21.69
CA THR A 424 -9.37 15.68 -22.01
C THR A 424 -8.60 16.19 -20.77
N GLY A 425 -7.34 15.77 -20.61
CA GLY A 425 -6.42 16.32 -19.59
C GLY A 425 -6.43 15.67 -18.19
N ARG A 426 -7.47 14.92 -17.80
CA ARG A 426 -7.52 14.19 -16.51
C ARG A 426 -6.40 13.15 -16.37
N GLY A 427 -5.92 12.92 -15.14
CA GLY A 427 -4.96 11.86 -14.83
C GLY A 427 -5.54 10.45 -14.91
N VAL A 428 -4.67 9.45 -15.03
CA VAL A 428 -5.08 8.03 -15.12
C VAL A 428 -5.94 7.60 -13.92
N ALA A 429 -5.59 8.04 -12.71
CA ALA A 429 -6.33 7.71 -11.49
C ALA A 429 -7.78 8.24 -11.51
N ALA A 430 -8.02 9.45 -12.05
CA ALA A 430 -9.35 10.05 -12.13
C ALA A 430 -10.25 9.37 -13.16
N ASP A 431 -9.70 8.99 -14.31
CA ASP A 431 -10.42 8.20 -15.32
C ASP A 431 -10.69 6.77 -14.85
N PHE A 432 -9.73 6.13 -14.16
CA PHE A 432 -9.94 4.81 -13.55
C PHE A 432 -11.07 4.85 -12.49
N ALA A 433 -11.10 5.90 -11.66
CA ALA A 433 -12.19 6.14 -10.73
C ALA A 433 -13.54 6.41 -11.42
N ALA A 434 -13.56 6.88 -12.67
CA ALA A 434 -14.79 6.97 -13.47
C ALA A 434 -15.28 5.60 -13.93
N VAL A 435 -14.39 4.74 -14.45
CA VAL A 435 -14.70 3.34 -14.80
C VAL A 435 -15.20 2.57 -13.57
N ALA A 436 -14.56 2.73 -12.40
CA ALA A 436 -14.98 2.11 -11.14
C ALA A 436 -16.37 2.57 -10.66
N ARG A 437 -16.71 3.86 -10.80
CA ARG A 437 -18.05 4.37 -10.50
C ARG A 437 -19.11 3.84 -11.46
N ALA A 438 -18.82 3.74 -12.76
CA ALA A 438 -19.73 3.16 -13.74
C ALA A 438 -19.98 1.67 -13.47
N ALA A 439 -18.93 0.88 -13.25
CA ALA A 439 -19.04 -0.53 -12.88
C ALA A 439 -19.87 -0.71 -11.58
N ARG A 440 -19.66 0.15 -10.57
CA ARG A 440 -20.46 0.16 -9.33
C ARG A 440 -21.94 0.45 -9.58
N ALA A 441 -22.26 1.29 -10.56
CA ALA A 441 -23.62 1.62 -10.98
C ALA A 441 -24.26 0.53 -11.88
N GLY A 442 -23.59 -0.61 -12.10
CA GLY A 442 -24.10 -1.73 -12.88
C GLY A 442 -23.75 -1.68 -14.38
N ALA A 443 -22.83 -0.80 -14.78
CA ALA A 443 -22.41 -0.68 -16.18
C ALA A 443 -21.56 -1.90 -16.60
N PRO A 444 -22.03 -2.75 -17.54
CA PRO A 444 -21.47 -4.09 -17.75
C PRO A 444 -20.10 -4.10 -18.42
N ARG A 445 -19.77 -3.16 -19.32
CA ARG A 445 -18.45 -3.12 -19.96
C ARG A 445 -17.39 -2.63 -18.99
N CYS A 446 -17.69 -1.59 -18.22
CA CYS A 446 -16.81 -1.11 -17.15
C CYS A 446 -16.56 -2.18 -16.08
N LEU A 447 -17.58 -2.96 -15.71
CA LEU A 447 -17.42 -4.07 -14.77
C LEU A 447 -16.49 -5.17 -15.32
N ALA A 448 -16.72 -5.62 -16.56
CA ALA A 448 -15.89 -6.65 -17.19
C ALA A 448 -14.40 -6.27 -17.26
N LEU A 449 -14.09 -5.00 -17.58
CA LEU A 449 -12.70 -4.50 -17.61
C LEU A 449 -12.02 -4.55 -16.23
N LEU A 450 -12.76 -4.27 -15.16
CA LEU A 450 -12.24 -4.37 -13.79
C LEU A 450 -12.12 -5.82 -13.32
N GLU A 451 -13.06 -6.69 -13.70
CA GLU A 451 -12.98 -8.12 -13.40
C GLU A 451 -11.76 -8.75 -14.08
N ASP A 452 -11.48 -8.40 -15.33
CA ASP A 452 -10.29 -8.86 -16.05
C ASP A 452 -8.98 -8.40 -15.41
N SER A 453 -8.87 -7.12 -15.03
CA SER A 453 -7.73 -6.63 -14.25
C SER A 453 -7.62 -7.34 -12.89
N ALA A 454 -8.74 -7.53 -12.19
CA ALA A 454 -8.78 -8.17 -10.89
C ALA A 454 -8.34 -9.65 -10.92
N ARG A 455 -8.54 -10.37 -12.03
CA ARG A 455 -8.04 -11.74 -12.21
C ARG A 455 -6.50 -11.80 -12.14
N TYR A 456 -5.81 -10.86 -12.78
CA TYR A 456 -4.34 -10.78 -12.75
C TYR A 456 -3.82 -10.27 -11.41
N VAL A 457 -4.45 -9.24 -10.82
CA VAL A 457 -4.07 -8.71 -9.49
C VAL A 457 -4.22 -9.80 -8.42
N ALA A 458 -5.28 -10.61 -8.48
CA ALA A 458 -5.45 -11.76 -7.60
C ALA A 458 -4.34 -12.82 -7.77
N ALA A 459 -3.89 -13.08 -9.01
CA ALA A 459 -2.81 -14.03 -9.27
C ALA A 459 -1.46 -13.54 -8.72
N ALA A 460 -1.13 -12.26 -8.88
CA ALA A 460 0.05 -11.69 -8.26
C ALA A 460 -0.05 -11.66 -6.72
N ALA A 461 -1.23 -11.34 -6.17
CA ALA A 461 -1.45 -11.31 -4.72
C ALA A 461 -1.27 -12.70 -4.07
N GLU A 462 -1.73 -13.76 -4.73
CA GLU A 462 -1.45 -15.15 -4.32
C GLU A 462 0.06 -15.44 -4.27
N SER A 463 0.84 -14.99 -5.27
CA SER A 463 2.30 -15.14 -5.26
C SER A 463 2.95 -14.41 -4.08
N VAL A 464 2.50 -13.20 -3.72
CA VAL A 464 2.98 -12.46 -2.54
C VAL A 464 2.67 -13.22 -1.25
N VAL A 465 1.42 -13.67 -1.10
CA VAL A 465 0.92 -14.46 0.04
C VAL A 465 1.68 -15.78 0.21
N ASN A 466 2.03 -16.45 -0.88
CA ASN A 466 2.78 -17.70 -0.86
C ASN A 466 4.29 -17.51 -0.64
N LEU A 467 4.90 -16.45 -1.19
CA LEU A 467 6.34 -16.22 -1.10
C LEU A 467 6.78 -15.60 0.23
N LEU A 468 5.92 -14.76 0.84
CA LEU A 468 6.25 -14.01 2.06
C LEU A 468 5.56 -14.54 3.33
N ASP A 469 4.69 -15.53 3.18
CA ASP A 469 3.85 -16.11 4.26
C ASP A 469 3.11 -15.07 5.11
N VAL A 470 2.37 -14.18 4.43
CA VAL A 470 1.57 -13.12 5.09
C VAL A 470 0.12 -13.58 5.31
N ASP A 471 -0.41 -13.36 6.51
CA ASP A 471 -1.80 -13.66 6.90
C ASP A 471 -2.76 -12.48 6.71
N LEU A 472 -2.24 -11.32 6.30
CA LEU A 472 -2.99 -10.08 6.08
C LEU A 472 -2.56 -9.42 4.77
N VAL A 473 -3.56 -9.11 3.93
CA VAL A 473 -3.44 -8.30 2.72
C VAL A 473 -4.33 -7.07 2.86
N VAL A 474 -3.73 -5.88 2.83
CA VAL A 474 -4.45 -4.60 2.90
C VAL A 474 -4.50 -3.98 1.50
N LEU A 475 -5.68 -3.60 1.03
CA LEU A 475 -5.86 -2.89 -0.24
C LEU A 475 -5.96 -1.37 0.03
N THR A 476 -5.04 -0.58 -0.51
CA THR A 476 -4.91 0.85 -0.20
C THR A 476 -4.51 1.69 -1.42
N GLY A 477 -4.52 3.02 -1.30
CA GLY A 477 -4.41 3.95 -2.42
C GLY A 477 -5.73 4.16 -3.21
N PRO A 478 -5.77 5.18 -4.08
CA PRO A 478 -7.02 5.66 -4.68
C PRO A 478 -7.72 4.66 -5.61
N GLY A 479 -6.96 3.84 -6.36
CA GLY A 479 -7.53 2.84 -7.26
C GLY A 479 -8.26 1.72 -6.50
N PHE A 480 -7.64 1.18 -5.45
CA PHE A 480 -8.31 0.19 -4.59
C PHE A 480 -9.45 0.81 -3.77
N ALA A 481 -9.34 2.07 -3.33
CA ALA A 481 -10.45 2.76 -2.70
C ALA A 481 -11.68 2.84 -3.62
N ALA A 482 -11.48 3.13 -4.91
CA ALA A 482 -12.56 3.20 -5.90
C ALA A 482 -13.13 1.82 -6.28
N ALA A 483 -12.27 0.80 -6.44
CA ALA A 483 -12.61 -0.46 -7.12
C ALA A 483 -12.54 -1.74 -6.25
N SER A 484 -12.22 -1.65 -4.96
CA SER A 484 -12.05 -2.80 -4.04
C SER A 484 -13.21 -3.81 -4.01
N PHE A 485 -14.41 -3.42 -4.39
CA PHE A 485 -15.56 -4.33 -4.53
C PHE A 485 -15.40 -5.41 -5.61
N VAL A 486 -14.51 -5.19 -6.59
CA VAL A 486 -14.11 -6.19 -7.58
C VAL A 486 -12.84 -6.91 -7.11
N TYR A 487 -11.78 -6.14 -6.78
CA TYR A 487 -10.47 -6.69 -6.44
C TYR A 487 -10.44 -7.49 -5.14
N GLY A 488 -11.05 -7.01 -4.06
CA GLY A 488 -11.07 -7.69 -2.76
C GLY A 488 -11.69 -9.10 -2.84
N PRO A 489 -12.93 -9.24 -3.36
CA PRO A 489 -13.52 -10.54 -3.60
C PRO A 489 -12.75 -11.43 -4.59
N ALA A 490 -12.10 -10.86 -5.62
CA ALA A 490 -11.27 -11.63 -6.55
C ALA A 490 -10.03 -12.21 -5.87
N ILE A 491 -9.30 -11.41 -5.08
CA ILE A 491 -8.15 -11.87 -4.28
C ILE A 491 -8.60 -12.92 -3.27
N MET A 492 -9.63 -12.63 -2.47
CA MET A 492 -10.13 -13.55 -1.43
C MET A 492 -10.58 -14.90 -2.00
N ARG A 493 -11.33 -14.92 -3.11
CA ARG A 493 -11.71 -16.18 -3.80
C ARG A 493 -10.51 -16.98 -4.28
N ARG A 494 -9.40 -16.33 -4.61
CA ARG A 494 -8.21 -16.99 -5.15
C ARG A 494 -7.27 -17.53 -4.08
N VAL A 495 -7.09 -16.82 -2.96
CA VAL A 495 -6.18 -17.28 -1.88
C VAL A 495 -6.81 -18.35 -0.98
N ALA A 496 -8.12 -18.28 -0.72
CA ALA A 496 -8.82 -19.18 0.20
C ALA A 496 -8.68 -20.71 -0.09
N PRO A 497 -8.63 -21.19 -1.34
CA PRO A 497 -8.51 -22.64 -1.63
C PRO A 497 -7.16 -23.26 -1.22
N ALA A 498 -6.06 -22.50 -1.31
CA ALA A 498 -4.72 -22.99 -0.95
C ALA A 498 -4.53 -23.07 0.59
N ASP A 499 -5.21 -22.18 1.30
CA ASP A 499 -4.92 -21.83 2.68
C ASP A 499 -5.31 -22.90 3.70
N THR A 500 -6.54 -23.38 3.61
CA THR A 500 -7.15 -24.23 4.65
C THR A 500 -6.74 -25.70 4.56
N LYS A 501 -6.35 -26.18 3.37
CA LYS A 501 -6.02 -27.60 3.14
C LYS A 501 -4.53 -27.91 3.19
N THR A 502 -3.68 -27.01 2.68
CA THR A 502 -2.24 -27.26 2.53
C THR A 502 -1.44 -26.57 3.63
N TRP A 503 -1.66 -25.26 3.83
CA TRP A 503 -0.80 -24.42 4.68
C TRP A 503 -1.35 -24.18 6.10
N ARG A 504 -2.62 -24.53 6.35
CA ARG A 504 -3.32 -24.36 7.65
C ARG A 504 -3.34 -22.92 8.18
N ARG A 505 -3.30 -21.93 7.30
CA ARG A 505 -3.40 -20.49 7.63
C ARG A 505 -4.73 -19.91 7.11
N SER A 506 -4.98 -18.64 7.44
CA SER A 506 -6.20 -17.92 7.07
C SER A 506 -5.88 -16.47 6.71
N VAL A 507 -5.74 -16.20 5.41
CA VAL A 507 -5.41 -14.89 4.84
C VAL A 507 -6.62 -13.97 4.90
N THR A 508 -6.49 -12.89 5.66
CA THR A 508 -7.48 -11.81 5.75
C THR A 508 -7.20 -10.80 4.65
N VAL A 509 -8.19 -10.52 3.79
CA VAL A 509 -8.12 -9.43 2.81
C VAL A 509 -9.00 -8.29 3.31
N THR A 510 -8.41 -7.12 3.53
CA THR A 510 -9.11 -5.92 4.02
C THR A 510 -8.89 -4.72 3.11
N VAL A 511 -9.77 -3.73 3.18
CA VAL A 511 -9.64 -2.45 2.48
C VAL A 511 -9.31 -1.37 3.50
N SER A 512 -8.31 -0.55 3.21
CA SER A 512 -7.91 0.53 4.10
C SER A 512 -9.04 1.56 4.28
N LEU A 513 -9.37 1.85 5.54
CA LEU A 513 -10.27 2.95 5.92
C LEU A 513 -9.61 4.32 5.74
N ALA A 514 -8.29 4.36 5.60
CA ALA A 514 -7.48 5.57 5.46
C ALA A 514 -6.82 5.70 4.08
N ALA A 515 -7.29 4.95 3.06
CA ALA A 515 -6.64 4.78 1.76
C ALA A 515 -6.26 6.10 1.04
N ALA A 516 -7.04 7.17 1.23
CA ALA A 516 -6.79 8.49 0.65
C ALA A 516 -5.66 9.30 1.34
N THR A 517 -5.21 8.86 2.52
CA THR A 517 -4.17 9.50 3.33
C THR A 517 -3.04 8.56 3.75
N ALA A 518 -3.16 7.25 3.50
CA ALA A 518 -2.25 6.22 3.97
C ALA A 518 -0.78 6.54 3.67
N SER A 519 -0.45 6.88 2.42
CA SER A 519 0.92 7.20 2.00
C SER A 519 1.46 8.45 2.72
N ALA A 520 0.68 9.53 2.80
CA ALA A 520 1.10 10.75 3.51
C ALA A 520 1.30 10.51 5.01
N THR A 521 0.35 9.84 5.67
CA THR A 521 0.45 9.46 7.09
C THR A 521 1.66 8.55 7.34
N GLY A 522 1.92 7.61 6.43
CA GLY A 522 3.05 6.69 6.48
C GLY A 522 4.41 7.36 6.28
N ALA A 523 4.51 8.35 5.39
CA ALA A 523 5.72 9.14 5.23
C ALA A 523 6.05 9.94 6.50
N ALA A 524 5.06 10.56 7.15
CA ALA A 524 5.23 11.20 8.45
C ALA A 524 5.61 10.17 9.54
N ALA A 525 4.96 9.01 9.56
CA ALA A 525 5.27 7.92 10.48
C ALA A 525 6.71 7.39 10.32
N LEU A 526 7.27 7.42 9.10
CA LEU A 526 8.69 7.09 8.86
C LEU A 526 9.65 8.09 9.48
N VAL A 527 9.35 9.39 9.44
CA VAL A 527 10.12 10.42 10.18
C VAL A 527 10.10 10.11 11.67
N LEU A 528 8.92 9.81 12.23
CA LEU A 528 8.76 9.45 13.63
C LEU A 528 9.56 8.17 13.97
N GLN A 529 9.41 7.08 13.20
CA GLN A 529 10.19 5.84 13.38
C GLN A 529 11.71 6.11 13.32
N SER A 530 12.18 6.94 12.41
CA SER A 530 13.62 7.23 12.26
C SER A 530 14.22 7.93 13.50
N HIS A 531 13.43 8.76 14.18
CA HIS A 531 13.84 9.46 15.40
C HIS A 531 13.68 8.60 16.65
N LEU A 532 12.65 7.75 16.73
CA LEU A 532 12.47 6.80 17.84
C LEU A 532 13.55 5.72 17.89
N ARG A 533 14.31 5.53 16.79
CA ARG A 533 15.45 4.63 16.65
C ARG A 533 16.81 5.23 17.04
N ARG A 534 16.88 6.54 17.31
CA ARG A 534 18.06 7.22 17.88
C ARG A 534 18.03 7.11 19.41
#